data_AF-A0A401TT62-F1
#
_entry.id   AF-A0A401TT62-F1
#
_cell.length_a   1.000
_cell.length_b   1.000
_cell.length_c   1.000
_cell.angle_alpha   90.00
_cell.angle_beta   90.00
_cell.angle_gamma   90.00
#
_symmetry.space_group_name_H-M   'P 1'
#
loop_
_entity.id
_entity.type
_entity.pdbx_description
1 polymer ?
#
loop_
_entity_poly.entity_id
_entity_poly.type
_entity_poly.pdbx_seq_one_letter_code
_entity_poly.pdbx_strand_id
1 'polypeptide(L)'
;VAEGKCLVASRGGKKLPIGALVDADGTLSEDPHVLYGPYTPDGPRDHTKGTGAIRAFGDHKGSGLAFICELLGGALTGTGATSSDRRFANGMMAFYIDPKVIDTSNFFDGEITRYTDFIRATKPIAGTDSVLVPGDPERKTRADRTKNGIPLPDDTWAAIVNTAREVGVSEVSIQRATS
;
A
#
# COMPACT_ATOMS: atom_id res chain seq x y z
N VAL A 1 -2.99 8.51 4.05
CA VAL A 1 -3.37 7.06 3.95
C VAL A 1 -3.00 6.56 2.55
N ALA A 2 -3.15 5.27 2.24
CA ALA A 2 -3.05 4.78 0.86
C ALA A 2 -4.42 4.78 0.19
N GLU A 3 -4.49 4.97 -1.13
CA GLU A 3 -5.75 4.97 -1.89
C GLU A 3 -6.54 3.67 -1.70
N GLY A 4 -5.88 2.51 -1.63
CA GLY A 4 -6.55 1.24 -1.36
C GLY A 4 -7.35 1.22 -0.05
N LYS A 5 -6.95 2.00 0.97
CA LYS A 5 -7.75 2.17 2.20
C LYS A 5 -8.97 3.05 1.96
N CYS A 6 -8.86 4.07 1.12
CA CYS A 6 -10.00 4.88 0.68
C CYS A 6 -11.00 4.03 -0.10
N LEU A 7 -10.53 3.16 -1.00
CA LEU A 7 -11.38 2.22 -1.73
C LEU A 7 -12.14 1.28 -0.80
N VAL A 8 -11.45 0.68 0.18
CA VAL A 8 -12.10 -0.19 1.18
C VAL A 8 -13.13 0.58 2.00
N ALA A 9 -12.80 1.79 2.49
CA ALA A 9 -13.74 2.63 3.22
C ALA A 9 -14.97 3.00 2.37
N SER A 10 -14.79 3.28 1.08
CA SER A 10 -15.89 3.61 0.16
C SER A 10 -16.86 2.45 -0.08
N ARG A 11 -16.43 1.21 0.23
CA ARG A 11 -17.22 -0.03 0.11
C ARG A 11 -17.80 -0.48 1.46
N GLY A 12 -17.95 0.43 2.42
CA GLY A 12 -18.47 0.11 3.75
C GLY A 12 -17.44 -0.47 4.72
N GLY A 13 -16.16 -0.43 4.38
CA GLY A 13 -15.08 -0.77 5.29
C GLY A 13 -14.91 0.24 6.43
N LYS A 14 -13.87 0.03 7.26
CA LYS A 14 -13.56 0.94 8.38
C LYS A 14 -13.37 2.37 7.87
N LYS A 15 -13.93 3.34 8.61
CA LYS A 15 -13.74 4.77 8.35
C LYS A 15 -12.26 5.14 8.24
N LEU A 16 -11.97 6.12 7.38
CA LEU A 16 -10.64 6.70 7.28
C LEU A 16 -10.30 7.44 8.58
N PRO A 17 -9.01 7.53 8.95
CA PRO A 17 -8.58 8.37 10.06
C PRO A 17 -8.94 9.84 9.82
N ILE A 18 -9.21 10.56 10.91
CA ILE A 18 -9.49 12.01 10.88
C ILE A 18 -8.38 12.74 10.12
N GLY A 19 -8.78 13.55 9.14
CA GLY A 19 -7.87 14.36 8.32
C GLY A 19 -7.00 13.55 7.35
N ALA A 20 -7.41 12.35 6.99
CA ALA A 20 -6.77 11.55 5.94
C ALA A 20 -6.94 12.16 4.54
N LEU A 21 -8.02 12.92 4.32
CA LEU A 21 -8.36 13.60 3.07
C LEU A 21 -8.48 15.11 3.30
N VAL A 22 -8.42 15.86 2.21
CA VAL A 22 -8.70 17.31 2.15
C VAL A 22 -9.60 17.59 0.96
N ASP A 23 -10.63 18.41 1.14
CA ASP A 23 -11.53 18.85 0.07
C ASP A 23 -11.00 20.12 -0.63
N ALA A 24 -11.65 20.55 -1.71
CA ALA A 24 -11.23 21.68 -2.54
C ALA A 24 -11.16 23.02 -1.78
N ASP A 25 -11.95 23.17 -0.71
CA ASP A 25 -11.95 24.35 0.16
C ASP A 25 -10.85 24.31 1.25
N GLY A 26 -10.08 23.22 1.31
CA GLY A 26 -9.05 22.99 2.33
C GLY A 26 -9.57 22.30 3.60
N THR A 27 -10.86 21.98 3.67
CA THR A 27 -11.45 21.30 4.84
C THR A 27 -10.96 19.85 4.93
N LEU A 28 -10.60 19.43 6.14
CA LEU A 28 -10.19 18.05 6.41
C LEU A 28 -11.38 17.09 6.39
N SER A 29 -11.19 15.93 5.79
CA SER A 29 -12.26 14.93 5.64
C SER A 29 -11.80 13.49 5.90
N GLU A 30 -12.78 12.66 6.23
CA GLU A 30 -12.71 11.20 6.36
C GLU A 30 -13.57 10.50 5.31
N ASP A 31 -14.33 11.25 4.52
CA ASP A 31 -15.32 10.74 3.58
C ASP A 31 -14.67 10.44 2.22
N PRO A 32 -14.66 9.17 1.76
CA PRO A 32 -14.11 8.81 0.45
C PRO A 32 -14.79 9.49 -0.73
N HIS A 33 -16.01 10.05 -0.58
CA HIS A 33 -16.65 10.86 -1.62
C HIS A 33 -15.84 12.10 -2.00
N VAL A 34 -15.02 12.64 -1.08
CA VAL A 34 -14.11 13.75 -1.40
C VAL A 34 -13.10 13.34 -2.48
N LEU A 35 -12.65 12.09 -2.46
CA LEU A 35 -11.67 11.57 -3.44
C LEU A 35 -12.33 11.07 -4.72
N TYR A 36 -13.50 10.43 -4.65
CA TYR A 36 -14.10 9.73 -5.79
C TYR A 36 -15.35 10.41 -6.37
N GLY A 37 -15.82 11.51 -5.79
CA GLY A 37 -17.08 12.14 -6.14
C GLY A 37 -18.29 11.25 -5.81
N PRO A 38 -19.46 11.52 -6.42
CA PRO A 38 -20.65 10.68 -6.28
C PRO A 38 -20.46 9.29 -6.90
N TYR A 39 -20.74 8.23 -6.15
CA TYR A 39 -20.75 6.85 -6.63
C TYR A 39 -21.90 6.04 -6.01
N THR A 40 -22.31 4.98 -6.69
CA THR A 40 -23.23 3.99 -6.13
C THR A 40 -22.45 2.96 -5.29
N PRO A 41 -23.11 2.21 -4.38
CA PRO A 41 -22.44 1.22 -3.55
C PRO A 41 -21.56 0.23 -4.35
N ASP A 42 -22.07 -0.25 -5.48
CA ASP A 42 -21.39 -1.23 -6.35
C ASP A 42 -20.71 -0.59 -7.57
N GLY A 43 -20.80 0.73 -7.72
CA GLY A 43 -20.24 1.47 -8.85
C GLY A 43 -18.71 1.55 -8.84
N PRO A 44 -18.08 1.86 -9.99
CA PRO A 44 -16.65 2.10 -10.04
C PRO A 44 -16.29 3.34 -9.20
N ARG A 45 -15.12 3.32 -8.58
CA ARG A 45 -14.54 4.48 -7.90
C ARG A 45 -13.62 5.18 -8.89
N ASP A 46 -13.88 6.47 -9.12
CA ASP A 46 -13.22 7.27 -10.15
C ASP A 46 -12.67 8.54 -9.50
N HIS A 47 -11.36 8.58 -9.29
CA HIS A 47 -10.72 9.72 -8.62
C HIS A 47 -10.74 10.99 -9.46
N THR A 48 -11.09 10.93 -10.75
CA THR A 48 -11.21 12.12 -11.60
C THR A 48 -12.51 12.90 -11.34
N LYS A 49 -13.44 12.31 -10.58
CA LYS A 49 -14.73 12.93 -10.22
C LYS A 49 -14.74 13.54 -8.82
N GLY A 50 -13.71 13.28 -8.01
CA GLY A 50 -13.54 13.91 -6.71
C GLY A 50 -13.06 15.35 -6.81
N THR A 51 -13.35 16.13 -5.78
CA THR A 51 -12.90 17.52 -5.65
C THR A 51 -11.67 17.66 -4.77
N GLY A 52 -11.37 16.63 -3.96
CA GLY A 52 -10.29 16.65 -2.99
C GLY A 52 -9.17 15.66 -3.28
N ALA A 53 -8.32 15.48 -2.29
CA ALA A 53 -7.10 14.69 -2.40
C ALA A 53 -6.75 13.94 -1.12
N ILE A 54 -5.93 12.90 -1.26
CA ILE A 54 -5.31 12.23 -0.14
C ILE A 54 -4.19 13.11 0.42
N ARG A 55 -4.16 13.30 1.75
CA ARG A 55 -3.08 14.03 2.39
C ARG A 55 -1.81 13.20 2.54
N ALA A 56 -0.67 13.89 2.39
CA ALA A 56 0.65 13.34 2.70
C ALA A 56 0.77 13.03 4.20
N PHE A 57 1.48 11.96 4.54
CA PHE A 57 1.78 11.65 5.94
C PHE A 57 2.81 12.65 6.48
N GLY A 58 2.68 13.08 7.75
CA GLY A 58 3.64 14.03 8.32
C GLY A 58 3.75 15.34 7.52
N ASP A 59 2.66 15.75 6.85
CA ASP A 59 2.51 16.99 6.10
C ASP A 59 3.66 17.25 5.11
N HIS A 60 4.40 18.34 5.30
CA HIS A 60 5.50 18.76 4.43
C HIS A 60 6.59 17.68 4.30
N LYS A 61 6.78 16.81 5.29
CA LYS A 61 7.76 15.72 5.22
C LYS A 61 7.34 14.65 4.23
N GLY A 62 6.09 14.19 4.31
CA GLY A 62 5.56 13.23 3.34
C GLY A 62 5.39 13.84 1.96
N SER A 63 5.06 15.13 1.88
CA SER A 63 4.98 15.84 0.60
C SER A 63 6.36 15.93 -0.07
N GLY A 64 7.41 16.23 0.70
CA GLY A 64 8.79 16.22 0.18
C GLY A 64 9.23 14.83 -0.28
N LEU A 65 8.84 13.78 0.45
CA LEU A 65 9.12 12.40 0.04
C LEU A 65 8.36 12.01 -1.24
N ALA A 66 7.08 12.36 -1.35
CA ALA A 66 6.30 12.11 -2.56
C ALA A 66 6.89 12.86 -3.76
N PHE A 67 7.34 14.10 -3.56
CA PHE A 67 7.98 14.90 -4.59
C PHE A 67 9.27 14.27 -5.13
N ILE A 68 10.16 13.80 -4.25
CA ILE A 68 11.40 13.14 -4.72
C ILE A 68 11.12 11.79 -5.38
N CYS A 69 10.11 11.03 -4.93
CA CYS A 69 9.66 9.82 -5.60
C CYS A 69 9.20 10.10 -7.04
N GLU A 70 8.50 11.21 -7.27
CA GLU A 70 8.03 11.58 -8.60
C GLU A 70 9.18 11.99 -9.54
N LEU A 71 10.16 12.72 -9.00
CA LEU A 71 11.34 13.11 -9.76
C LEU A 71 12.21 11.91 -10.12
N LEU A 72 12.52 11.03 -9.16
CA LEU A 72 13.41 9.89 -9.38
C LEU A 72 12.70 8.74 -10.08
N GLY A 73 11.46 8.45 -9.70
CA GLY A 73 10.67 7.37 -10.27
C GLY A 73 10.07 7.76 -11.62
N GLY A 74 9.37 8.89 -11.72
CA GLY A 74 8.70 9.32 -12.94
C GLY A 74 9.64 10.02 -13.92
N ALA A 75 10.09 11.22 -13.56
CA ALA A 75 10.81 12.10 -14.49
C ALA A 75 12.16 11.51 -14.96
N LEU A 76 12.98 11.03 -14.02
CA LEU A 76 14.32 10.52 -14.32
C LEU A 76 14.31 9.21 -15.13
N THR A 77 13.36 8.31 -14.87
CA THR A 77 13.30 7.02 -15.59
C THR A 77 12.71 7.13 -16.99
N GLY A 78 12.22 8.32 -17.39
CA GLY A 78 11.58 8.55 -18.68
C GLY A 78 10.09 8.19 -18.74
N THR A 79 9.50 7.68 -17.64
CA THR A 79 8.04 7.50 -17.54
C THR A 79 7.31 8.85 -17.54
N GLY A 80 7.99 9.89 -17.05
CA GLY A 80 7.47 11.23 -16.88
C GLY A 80 6.76 11.40 -15.53
N ALA A 81 6.76 12.64 -15.02
CA ALA A 81 5.96 13.00 -13.86
C ALA A 81 4.46 12.96 -14.15
N THR A 82 3.67 12.86 -13.10
CA THR A 82 2.21 12.73 -13.07
C THR A 82 1.58 13.86 -13.86
N SER A 83 0.70 13.49 -14.79
CA SER A 83 -0.06 14.41 -15.62
C SER A 83 -1.36 13.73 -16.09
N SER A 84 -2.42 14.51 -16.26
CA SER A 84 -3.75 14.02 -16.65
C SER A 84 -3.85 13.58 -18.11
N ASP A 85 -2.92 14.03 -18.96
CA ASP A 85 -2.87 13.75 -20.40
C ASP A 85 -1.97 12.55 -20.76
N ARG A 86 -1.48 11.81 -19.75
CA ARG A 86 -0.56 10.68 -19.93
C ARG A 86 -1.23 9.35 -19.64
N ARG A 87 -0.82 8.33 -20.37
CA ARG A 87 -1.20 6.94 -20.05
C ARG A 87 -0.60 6.55 -18.71
N PHE A 88 -1.37 5.83 -17.90
CA PHE A 88 -0.90 5.28 -16.64
C PHE A 88 0.34 4.38 -16.84
N ALA A 89 1.39 4.67 -16.10
CA ALA A 89 2.64 3.91 -16.06
C ALA A 89 3.34 4.13 -14.71
N ASN A 90 4.15 3.17 -14.28
CA ASN A 90 4.99 3.28 -13.09
C ASN A 90 6.45 3.29 -13.50
N GLY A 91 7.15 4.38 -13.19
CA GLY A 91 8.60 4.46 -13.29
C GLY A 91 9.24 4.14 -11.95
N MET A 92 10.36 3.42 -11.96
CA MET A 92 11.06 3.00 -10.75
C MET A 92 12.56 3.18 -10.91
N MET A 93 13.17 3.94 -10.00
CA MET A 93 14.61 3.97 -9.81
C MET A 93 14.98 2.99 -8.70
N ALA A 94 15.95 2.12 -8.95
CA ALA A 94 16.46 1.17 -7.98
C ALA A 94 17.98 1.36 -7.81
N PHE A 95 18.42 1.49 -6.55
CA PHE A 95 19.83 1.47 -6.19
C PHE A 95 20.18 0.08 -5.66
N TYR A 96 21.21 -0.53 -6.24
CA TYR A 96 21.78 -1.79 -5.76
C TYR A 96 23.16 -1.49 -5.20
N ILE A 97 23.34 -1.80 -3.92
CA ILE A 97 24.59 -1.59 -3.20
C ILE A 97 25.07 -2.97 -2.76
N ASP A 98 26.26 -3.37 -3.20
CA ASP A 98 26.93 -4.57 -2.69
C ASP A 98 27.66 -4.20 -1.39
N PRO A 99 27.21 -4.71 -0.21
CA PRO A 99 27.85 -4.40 1.06
C PRO A 99 29.33 -4.80 1.07
N LYS A 100 29.73 -5.84 0.32
CA LYS A 100 31.11 -6.31 0.28
C LYS A 100 32.08 -5.31 -0.33
N VAL A 101 31.58 -4.38 -1.15
CA VAL A 101 32.38 -3.33 -1.78
C VAL A 101 32.60 -2.15 -0.81
N ILE A 102 31.63 -1.85 0.05
CA ILE A 102 31.66 -0.67 0.92
C ILE A 102 32.01 -0.98 2.38
N ASP A 103 31.86 -2.24 2.81
CA ASP A 103 32.17 -2.75 4.13
C ASP A 103 32.96 -4.07 4.00
N THR A 104 34.21 -3.93 3.60
CA THR A 104 35.12 -5.09 3.42
C THR A 104 35.44 -5.81 4.73
N SER A 105 35.23 -5.16 5.87
CA SER A 105 35.39 -5.73 7.22
C SER A 105 34.18 -6.51 7.74
N ASN A 106 33.06 -6.50 7.03
CA ASN A 106 31.79 -7.08 7.47
C ASN A 106 31.30 -6.57 8.85
N PHE A 107 31.54 -5.29 9.12
CA PHE A 107 31.12 -4.61 10.34
C PHE A 107 29.59 -4.38 10.38
N PHE A 108 28.97 -4.09 9.23
CA PHE A 108 27.56 -3.73 9.10
C PHE A 108 26.61 -4.81 9.63
N ASP A 109 26.87 -6.08 9.33
CA ASP A 109 25.97 -7.19 9.73
C ASP A 109 25.76 -7.25 11.25
N GLY A 110 26.86 -7.13 12.00
CA GLY A 110 26.84 -7.13 13.46
C GLY A 110 26.11 -5.91 14.02
N GLU A 111 26.39 -4.72 13.47
CA GLU A 111 25.75 -3.48 13.91
C GLU A 111 24.25 -3.42 13.58
N ILE A 112 23.83 -3.91 12.41
CA ILE A 112 22.41 -4.01 12.05
C ILE A 112 21.69 -4.95 13.02
N THR A 113 22.28 -6.10 13.33
CA THR A 113 21.72 -7.06 14.30
C THR A 113 21.58 -6.40 15.67
N ARG A 114 22.67 -5.83 16.20
CA ARG A 114 22.69 -5.13 17.50
C ARG A 114 21.63 -4.04 17.58
N TYR A 115 21.52 -3.20 16.54
CA TYR A 115 20.60 -2.06 16.55
C TYR A 115 19.13 -2.50 16.40
N THR A 116 18.83 -3.46 15.53
CA THR A 116 17.47 -3.97 15.39
C THR A 116 16.99 -4.68 16.67
N ASP A 117 17.87 -5.43 17.33
CA ASP A 117 17.56 -6.06 18.62
C ASP A 117 17.37 -5.04 19.74
N PHE A 118 18.18 -3.98 19.77
CA PHE A 118 17.98 -2.87 20.69
C PHE A 118 16.60 -2.21 20.53
N ILE A 119 16.16 -1.95 19.30
CA ILE A 119 14.82 -1.39 19.04
C ILE A 119 13.72 -2.36 19.50
N ARG A 120 13.83 -3.65 19.17
CA ARG A 120 12.86 -4.67 19.61
C ARG A 120 12.78 -4.82 21.12
N ALA A 121 13.89 -4.62 21.83
CA ALA A 121 13.96 -4.69 23.30
C ALA A 121 13.35 -3.46 24.00
N THR A 122 12.96 -2.43 23.26
CA THR A 122 12.33 -1.23 23.83
C THR A 122 10.99 -1.58 24.47
N LYS A 123 10.72 -1.01 25.66
CA LYS A 123 9.46 -1.21 26.37
C LYS A 123 8.29 -0.73 25.48
N PRO A 124 7.33 -1.61 25.14
CA PRO A 124 6.19 -1.21 24.33
C PRO A 124 5.26 -0.27 25.12
N ILE A 125 4.49 0.54 24.40
CA ILE A 125 3.40 1.31 24.99
C ILE A 125 2.31 0.36 25.51
N ALA A 126 1.55 0.77 26.52
CA ALA A 126 0.47 -0.04 27.08
C ALA A 126 -0.51 -0.54 25.99
N GLY A 127 -0.85 -1.83 26.04
CA GLY A 127 -1.73 -2.48 25.06
C GLY A 127 -1.05 -2.92 23.76
N THR A 128 0.27 -2.81 23.66
CA THR A 128 1.07 -3.36 22.54
C THR A 128 2.01 -4.45 23.05
N ASP A 129 2.06 -5.58 22.36
CA ASP A 129 2.85 -6.75 22.78
C ASP A 129 4.36 -6.51 22.67
N SER A 130 4.81 -5.87 21.58
CA SER A 130 6.22 -5.62 21.31
C SER A 130 6.44 -4.46 20.34
N VAL A 131 7.63 -3.86 20.41
CA VAL A 131 8.10 -2.92 19.39
C VAL A 131 8.59 -3.71 18.18
N LEU A 132 8.21 -3.28 16.98
CA LEU A 132 8.52 -3.95 15.72
C LEU A 132 9.48 -3.10 14.88
N VAL A 133 10.32 -3.76 14.09
CA VAL A 133 11.13 -3.11 13.05
C VAL A 133 10.52 -3.37 11.66
N PRO A 134 10.87 -2.55 10.64
CA PRO A 134 10.41 -2.79 9.27
C PRO A 134 10.65 -4.24 8.81
N GLY A 135 9.62 -4.86 8.23
CA GLY A 135 9.63 -6.25 7.79
C GLY A 135 9.17 -7.27 8.84
N ASP A 136 9.10 -6.93 10.14
CA ASP A 136 8.56 -7.85 11.16
C ASP A 136 7.07 -8.18 10.90
N PRO A 137 6.16 -7.20 10.66
CA PRO A 137 4.75 -7.50 10.36
C PRO A 137 4.57 -8.40 9.13
N GLU A 138 5.35 -8.15 8.08
CA GLU A 138 5.32 -8.90 6.83
C GLU A 138 5.84 -10.33 7.03
N ARG A 139 6.94 -10.52 7.78
CA ARG A 139 7.47 -11.84 8.13
C ARG A 139 6.46 -12.65 8.93
N LYS A 140 5.82 -12.04 9.94
CA LYS A 140 4.77 -12.69 10.74
C LYS A 140 3.59 -13.10 9.87
N THR A 141 3.09 -12.18 9.03
CA THR A 141 1.97 -12.44 8.12
C THR A 141 2.29 -13.53 7.10
N ARG A 142 3.52 -13.54 6.56
CA ARG A 142 3.97 -14.57 5.62
C ARG A 142 4.04 -15.94 6.30
N ALA A 143 4.61 -16.04 7.49
CA ALA A 143 4.72 -17.29 8.23
C ALA A 143 3.34 -17.87 8.55
N ASP A 144 2.42 -17.02 9.03
CA ASP A 144 1.03 -17.39 9.30
C ASP A 144 0.31 -17.88 8.04
N ARG A 145 0.30 -17.07 6.97
CA ARG A 145 -0.43 -17.41 5.74
C ARG A 145 0.18 -18.57 4.95
N THR A 146 1.47 -18.83 5.10
CA THR A 146 2.12 -20.03 4.53
C THR A 146 1.62 -21.29 5.22
N LYS A 147 1.37 -21.22 6.54
CA LYS A 147 0.90 -22.36 7.35
C LYS A 147 -0.61 -22.54 7.29
N ASN A 148 -1.35 -21.45 7.37
CA ASN A 148 -2.80 -21.44 7.61
C ASN A 148 -3.62 -21.02 6.38
N GLY A 149 -2.96 -20.68 5.27
CA GLY A 149 -3.63 -20.20 4.06
C GLY A 149 -3.82 -18.68 4.02
N ILE A 150 -4.19 -18.15 2.85
CA ILE A 150 -4.45 -16.72 2.64
C ILE A 150 -5.94 -16.46 2.80
N PRO A 151 -6.37 -15.64 3.78
CA PRO A 151 -7.77 -15.29 3.91
C PRO A 151 -8.20 -14.37 2.77
N LEU A 152 -9.29 -14.71 2.09
CA LEU A 152 -9.94 -13.92 1.05
C LEU A 152 -11.40 -13.70 1.42
N PRO A 153 -11.94 -12.48 1.26
CA PRO A 153 -13.39 -12.25 1.37
C PRO A 153 -14.15 -13.01 0.28
N ASP A 154 -15.35 -13.48 0.60
CA ASP A 154 -16.19 -14.27 -0.31
C ASP A 154 -16.43 -13.53 -1.65
N ASP A 155 -16.72 -12.22 -1.60
CA ASP A 155 -16.93 -11.41 -2.81
C ASP A 155 -15.68 -11.33 -3.70
N THR A 156 -14.50 -11.29 -3.08
CA THR A 156 -13.22 -11.29 -3.82
C THR A 156 -12.99 -12.64 -4.47
N TRP A 157 -13.29 -13.73 -3.77
CA TRP A 157 -13.18 -15.08 -4.33
C TRP A 157 -14.16 -15.30 -5.48
N ALA A 158 -15.42 -14.88 -5.31
CA ALA A 158 -16.43 -14.95 -6.36
C ALA A 158 -16.02 -14.16 -7.61
N ALA A 159 -15.44 -12.96 -7.43
CA ALA A 159 -14.90 -12.18 -8.55
C ALA A 159 -13.77 -12.92 -9.29
N ILE A 160 -12.81 -13.52 -8.56
CA ILE A 160 -11.73 -14.32 -9.16
C ILE A 160 -12.29 -15.49 -9.97
N VAL A 161 -13.25 -16.23 -9.41
CA VAL A 161 -13.88 -17.38 -10.09
C VAL A 161 -14.64 -16.94 -11.34
N ASN A 162 -15.36 -15.82 -11.27
CA ASN A 162 -16.08 -15.28 -12.43
C ASN A 162 -15.10 -14.83 -13.53
N THR A 163 -14.04 -14.11 -13.20
CA THR A 163 -13.00 -13.74 -14.17
C THR A 163 -12.35 -14.98 -14.79
N ALA A 164 -12.10 -16.04 -14.00
CA ALA A 164 -11.55 -17.29 -14.53
C ALA A 164 -12.47 -17.91 -15.61
N ARG A 165 -13.79 -17.89 -15.41
CA ARG A 165 -14.76 -18.36 -16.41
C ARG A 165 -14.77 -17.47 -17.66
N GLU A 166 -14.73 -16.14 -17.48
CA GLU A 166 -14.70 -15.19 -18.60
C GLU A 166 -13.49 -15.37 -19.50
N VAL A 167 -12.33 -15.71 -18.94
CA VAL A 167 -11.10 -15.96 -19.71
C VAL A 167 -10.94 -17.42 -20.17
N GLY A 168 -11.96 -18.27 -19.95
CA GLY A 168 -12.01 -19.63 -20.50
C GLY A 168 -11.33 -20.72 -19.65
N VAL A 169 -11.07 -20.49 -18.36
CA VAL A 169 -10.61 -21.55 -17.45
C VAL A 169 -11.71 -22.59 -17.27
N SER A 170 -11.39 -23.87 -17.42
CA SER A 170 -12.39 -24.94 -17.35
C SER A 170 -12.99 -25.08 -15.94
N GLU A 171 -14.28 -25.42 -15.86
CA GLU A 171 -14.97 -25.60 -14.58
C GLU A 171 -14.33 -26.70 -13.72
N VAL A 172 -13.75 -27.74 -14.36
CA VAL A 172 -12.98 -28.79 -13.66
C VAL A 172 -11.74 -28.21 -12.96
N SER A 173 -11.04 -27.27 -13.59
CA SER A 173 -9.87 -26.62 -13.00
C SER A 173 -10.25 -25.69 -11.85
N ILE A 174 -11.37 -24.98 -12.00
CA ILE A 174 -11.92 -24.11 -10.95
C ILE A 174 -12.31 -24.95 -9.73
N GLN A 175 -13.08 -26.02 -9.93
CA GLN A 175 -13.53 -26.91 -8.85
C GLN A 175 -12.36 -27.52 -8.08
N ARG A 176 -11.32 -27.99 -8.79
CA ARG A 176 -10.11 -28.54 -8.18
C ARG A 176 -9.33 -27.50 -7.36
N ALA A 177 -9.38 -26.22 -7.73
CA ALA A 177 -8.72 -25.15 -6.99
C ALA A 177 -9.54 -24.70 -5.77
N THR A 178 -10.84 -24.98 -5.75
CA THR A 178 -11.76 -24.62 -4.65
C THR A 178 -11.94 -25.71 -3.59
N SER A 179 -11.53 -26.95 -3.90
CA SER A 179 -11.61 -28.14 -3.03
C SER A 179 -10.36 -28.33 -2.18
#